data_AF-A0A7C0TY53-F1
#
_entry.id   AF-A0A7C0TY53-F1
#
_cell.length_a   1.000
_cell.length_b   1.000
_cell.length_c   1.000
_cell.angle_alpha   90.00
_cell.angle_beta   90.00
_cell.angle_gamma   90.00
#
_symmetry.space_group_name_H-M   'P 1'
#
loop_
_entity.id
_entity.type
_entity.pdbx_description
1 polymer ?
#
loop_
_entity_poly.entity_id
_entity_poly.type
_entity_poly.pdbx_seq_one_letter_code
_entity_poly.pdbx_strand_id
1 'polypeptide(L)'
;MYDEYLLNSFKELLVKRDLLRKSIICRSRLGKELNLPSDEYALIRGPEVLIECEINGFKGHAFTPYPLSYKSTLSRLVNDLDLGNIGWRGIFFATLNALLTMLGIIDGGTHCKGKEPELCGVELADYLLRSYGSNVSILHIGYHPGHVKALVSRFRNVYVTDLNKDVIGKVKYGVRII
;
A
#
# COMPACT_ATOMS: atom_id res chain seq x y z
N MET A 1 -8.67 18.64 4.92
CA MET A 1 -9.16 19.06 3.59
C MET A 1 -9.25 17.88 2.62
N TYR A 2 -8.16 17.14 2.33
CA TYR A 2 -8.22 15.99 1.41
C TYR A 2 -8.91 14.74 1.96
N ASP A 3 -8.67 14.36 3.22
CA ASP A 3 -9.26 13.15 3.81
C ASP A 3 -10.79 13.23 3.91
N GLU A 4 -11.31 14.42 4.24
CA GLU A 4 -12.74 14.68 4.32
C GLU A 4 -13.42 14.57 2.94
N TYR A 5 -12.76 15.10 1.91
CA TYR A 5 -13.22 14.95 0.52
C TYR A 5 -13.28 13.48 0.10
N LEU A 6 -12.24 12.69 0.41
CA LEU A 6 -12.21 11.25 0.12
C LEU A 6 -13.31 10.51 0.87
N LEU A 7 -13.52 10.82 2.15
CA LEU A 7 -14.55 10.20 2.95
C LEU A 7 -15.95 10.51 2.41
N ASN A 8 -16.21 11.77 2.03
CA ASN A 8 -17.50 12.16 1.45
C ASN A 8 -17.74 11.46 0.10
N SER A 9 -16.73 11.43 -0.78
CA SER A 9 -16.79 10.70 -2.06
C SER A 9 -17.05 9.21 -1.85
N PHE A 10 -16.44 8.61 -0.83
CA PHE A 10 -16.67 7.22 -0.44
C PHE A 10 -18.12 7.01 0.03
N LYS A 11 -18.67 7.89 0.88
CA LYS A 11 -20.07 7.81 1.32
C LYS A 11 -21.05 7.90 0.15
N GLU A 12 -20.83 8.85 -0.76
CA GLU A 12 -21.65 9.01 -1.96
C GLU A 12 -21.61 7.75 -2.84
N LEU A 13 -20.42 7.17 -3.04
CA LEU A 13 -20.26 5.93 -3.79
C LEU A 13 -21.05 4.77 -3.17
N LEU A 14 -21.00 4.63 -1.84
CA LEU A 14 -21.76 3.61 -1.13
C LEU A 14 -23.27 3.77 -1.27
N VAL A 15 -23.78 5.00 -1.21
CA VAL A 15 -25.20 5.32 -1.41
C VAL A 15 -25.61 5.03 -2.85
N LYS A 16 -24.89 5.59 -3.83
CA LYS A 16 -25.18 5.47 -5.26
C LYS A 16 -25.23 4.02 -5.75
N ARG A 17 -24.45 3.13 -5.11
CA ARG A 17 -24.35 1.71 -5.47
C ARG A 17 -25.14 0.77 -4.55
N ASP A 18 -25.91 1.32 -3.61
CA ASP A 18 -26.67 0.57 -2.59
C ASP A 18 -25.82 -0.44 -1.79
N LEU A 19 -24.66 0.00 -1.32
CA LEU A 19 -23.66 -0.85 -0.66
C LEU A 19 -23.65 -0.72 0.86
N LEU A 20 -24.40 0.22 1.43
CA LEU A 20 -24.38 0.53 2.86
C LEU A 20 -24.66 -0.69 3.77
N ARG A 21 -25.46 -1.66 3.29
CA ARG A 21 -25.80 -2.88 4.04
C ARG A 21 -24.78 -4.00 3.92
N LYS A 22 -23.77 -3.89 3.03
CA LYS A 22 -22.75 -4.93 2.87
C LYS A 22 -21.90 -5.04 4.15
N SER A 23 -21.55 -6.26 4.51
CA SER A 23 -20.63 -6.52 5.61
C SER A 23 -19.20 -6.25 5.19
N ILE A 24 -18.41 -5.76 6.14
CA ILE A 24 -16.97 -5.57 6.03
C ILE A 24 -16.27 -6.28 7.19
N ILE A 25 -15.20 -6.98 6.89
CA ILE A 25 -14.32 -7.61 7.88
C ILE A 25 -12.90 -7.13 7.61
N CYS A 26 -12.29 -6.49 8.58
CA CYS A 26 -10.91 -6.02 8.54
C CYS A 26 -10.08 -6.70 9.63
N ARG A 27 -8.89 -7.15 9.26
CA ARG A 27 -7.95 -7.83 10.16
C ARG A 27 -6.54 -7.31 9.92
N SER A 28 -5.76 -7.23 10.99
CA SER A 28 -4.32 -7.00 10.87
C SER A 28 -3.61 -8.28 10.44
N ARG A 29 -2.68 -8.16 9.50
CA ARG A 29 -1.80 -9.20 8.99
C ARG A 29 -0.35 -8.80 9.22
N LEU A 30 0.46 -9.76 9.66
CA LEU A 30 1.89 -9.54 9.81
C LEU A 30 2.58 -9.80 8.46
N GLY A 31 3.60 -9.01 8.13
CA GLY A 31 4.33 -9.19 6.86
C GLY A 31 5.00 -10.54 6.70
N LYS A 32 5.29 -11.24 7.80
CA LYS A 32 5.81 -12.61 7.78
C LYS A 32 4.89 -13.59 7.04
N GLU A 33 3.58 -13.33 7.00
CA GLU A 33 2.61 -14.15 6.29
C GLU A 33 2.74 -14.05 4.76
N LEU A 34 3.43 -13.03 4.25
CA LEU A 34 3.55 -12.76 2.80
C LEU A 34 4.71 -13.50 2.11
N ASN A 35 5.56 -14.20 2.87
CA ASN A 35 6.73 -14.92 2.35
C ASN A 35 7.61 -14.07 1.41
N LEU A 36 7.87 -12.80 1.77
CA LEU A 36 8.64 -11.90 0.92
C LEU A 36 10.12 -12.35 0.79
N PRO A 37 10.85 -11.93 -0.25
CA PRO A 37 12.14 -12.51 -0.60
C PRO A 37 13.29 -12.25 0.39
N SER A 38 13.15 -11.24 1.27
CA SER A 38 14.17 -10.88 2.25
C SER A 38 13.57 -10.23 3.48
N ASP A 39 14.31 -10.21 4.59
CA ASP A 39 13.96 -9.41 5.77
C ASP A 39 14.10 -7.90 5.53
N GLU A 40 14.70 -7.45 4.43
CA GLU A 40 14.74 -6.03 4.07
C GLU A 40 13.38 -5.40 3.72
N TYR A 41 12.29 -6.15 3.61
CA TYR A 41 10.99 -5.53 3.34
C TYR A 41 10.39 -4.92 4.61
N ALA A 42 9.85 -3.70 4.53
CA ALA A 42 9.34 -2.95 5.68
C ALA A 42 8.31 -3.77 6.51
N LEU A 43 7.39 -4.47 5.84
CA LEU A 43 6.40 -5.33 6.47
C LEU A 43 6.97 -6.49 7.29
N ILE A 44 8.17 -6.98 6.96
CA ILE A 44 8.83 -8.03 7.74
C ILE A 44 9.52 -7.44 8.97
N ARG A 45 10.11 -6.25 8.83
CA ARG A 45 10.87 -5.58 9.90
C ARG A 45 9.99 -4.97 10.97
N GLY A 46 8.75 -4.61 10.62
CA GLY A 46 7.89 -3.79 11.47
C GLY A 46 8.35 -2.32 11.51
N PRO A 47 7.65 -1.43 12.25
CA PRO A 47 6.44 -1.69 13.03
C PRO A 47 5.17 -1.82 12.18
N GLU A 48 5.29 -1.63 10.87
CA GLU A 48 4.14 -1.64 9.95
C GLU A 48 3.52 -3.03 9.84
N VAL A 49 2.20 -3.04 9.87
CA VAL A 49 1.35 -4.18 9.58
C VAL A 49 0.48 -3.86 8.38
N LEU A 50 -0.12 -4.89 7.81
CA LEU A 50 -1.07 -4.76 6.72
C LEU A 50 -2.49 -4.97 7.25
N ILE A 51 -3.35 -3.98 7.09
CA ILE A 51 -4.79 -4.14 7.30
C ILE A 51 -5.36 -4.78 6.04
N GLU A 52 -5.96 -5.96 6.19
CA GLU A 52 -6.73 -6.62 5.14
C GLU A 52 -8.22 -6.46 5.45
N CYS A 53 -8.93 -5.72 4.59
CA CYS A 53 -10.38 -5.59 4.63
C CYS A 53 -11.01 -6.40 3.49
N GLU A 54 -12.15 -7.04 3.75
CA GLU A 54 -12.87 -7.87 2.80
C GLU A 54 -14.35 -7.51 2.72
N ILE A 55 -14.85 -7.31 1.49
CA ILE A 55 -16.26 -7.06 1.15
C ILE A 55 -16.66 -8.10 0.10
N ASN A 56 -17.61 -8.99 0.41
CA ASN A 56 -18.10 -10.03 -0.51
C ASN A 56 -16.97 -10.86 -1.18
N GLY A 57 -15.90 -11.20 -0.45
CA GLY A 57 -14.76 -11.97 -0.98
C GLY A 57 -13.70 -11.13 -1.72
N PHE A 58 -13.97 -9.86 -2.01
CA PHE A 58 -12.98 -8.93 -2.57
C PHE A 58 -12.19 -8.28 -1.46
N LYS A 59 -10.87 -8.21 -1.63
CA LYS A 59 -9.92 -7.79 -0.60
C LYS A 59 -9.25 -6.48 -0.95
N GLY A 60 -8.94 -5.72 0.10
CA GLY A 60 -8.21 -4.49 0.04
C GLY A 60 -7.21 -4.40 1.17
N HIS A 61 -5.99 -3.98 0.85
CA HIS A 61 -4.88 -3.89 1.78
C HIS A 61 -4.46 -2.44 2.00
N ALA A 62 -4.06 -2.10 3.22
CA ALA A 62 -3.39 -0.83 3.53
C ALA A 62 -2.33 -1.02 4.61
N PHE A 63 -1.21 -0.33 4.46
CA PHE A 63 -0.12 -0.34 5.44
C PHE A 63 -0.45 0.62 6.59
N THR A 64 -0.13 0.23 7.81
CA THR A 64 -0.25 1.09 8.98
C THR A 64 0.71 0.64 10.08
N PRO A 65 1.26 1.56 10.89
CA PRO A 65 1.97 1.19 12.11
C PRO A 65 1.02 0.82 13.26
N TYR A 66 -0.30 0.94 13.08
CA TYR A 66 -1.28 0.72 14.14
C TYR A 66 -2.23 -0.43 13.79
N PRO A 67 -2.01 -1.65 14.34
CA PRO A 67 -2.88 -2.78 14.09
C PRO A 67 -4.29 -2.51 14.63
N LEU A 68 -5.29 -2.65 13.77
CA LEU A 68 -6.70 -2.53 14.14
C LEU A 68 -7.51 -3.58 13.38
N SER A 69 -8.45 -4.22 14.08
CA SER A 69 -9.42 -5.13 13.47
C SER A 69 -10.81 -4.52 13.61
N TYR A 70 -11.66 -4.76 12.62
CA TYR A 70 -13.01 -4.21 12.59
C TYR A 70 -13.95 -5.18 11.89
N LYS A 71 -15.20 -5.28 12.34
CA LYS A 71 -16.23 -6.09 11.68
C LYS A 71 -17.59 -5.46 11.89
N SER A 72 -18.24 -5.07 10.80
CA SER A 72 -19.56 -4.43 10.84
C SER A 72 -20.18 -4.36 9.44
N THR A 73 -21.15 -3.47 9.25
CA THR A 73 -21.63 -3.02 7.94
C THR A 73 -20.89 -1.77 7.47
N LEU A 74 -20.90 -1.52 6.16
CA LEU A 74 -20.34 -0.28 5.60
C LEU A 74 -21.07 0.98 6.11
N SER A 75 -22.38 0.90 6.36
CA SER A 75 -23.14 1.99 6.98
C SER A 75 -22.62 2.37 8.36
N ARG A 76 -22.27 1.38 9.18
CA ARG A 76 -21.76 1.62 10.53
C ARG A 76 -20.31 2.08 10.49
N LEU A 77 -19.49 1.50 9.61
CA LEU A 77 -18.12 1.95 9.38
C LEU A 77 -18.07 3.45 9.09
N VAL A 78 -18.93 3.95 8.20
CA VAL A 78 -18.99 5.38 7.82
C VAL A 78 -19.23 6.31 9.03
N ASN A 79 -19.92 5.83 10.06
CA ASN A 79 -20.16 6.59 11.29
C ASN A 79 -19.05 6.42 12.32
N ASP A 80 -18.40 5.26 12.34
CA ASP A 80 -17.33 4.95 13.30
C ASP A 80 -15.95 5.51 12.88
N LEU A 81 -15.77 5.81 11.59
CA LEU A 81 -14.49 6.28 11.03
C LEU A 81 -14.05 7.63 11.62
N ASP A 82 -12.84 7.62 12.19
CA ASP A 82 -12.09 8.83 12.56
C ASP A 82 -10.78 8.90 11.77
N LEU A 83 -10.74 9.71 10.71
CA LEU A 83 -9.54 9.85 9.88
C LEU A 83 -8.41 10.65 10.54
N GLY A 84 -8.63 11.23 11.73
CA GLY A 84 -7.58 11.77 12.59
C GLY A 84 -6.78 10.68 13.31
N ASN A 85 -7.33 9.48 13.45
CA ASN A 85 -6.67 8.33 14.05
C ASN A 85 -6.02 7.42 12.99
N ILE A 86 -4.73 7.15 13.11
CA ILE A 86 -3.96 6.38 12.12
C ILE A 86 -4.43 4.93 11.93
N GLY A 87 -4.97 4.28 12.97
CA GLY A 87 -5.55 2.95 12.86
C GLY A 87 -6.81 2.95 12.01
N TRP A 88 -7.70 3.91 12.25
CA TRP A 88 -8.92 4.10 11.46
C TRP A 88 -8.64 4.53 10.02
N ARG A 89 -7.58 5.31 9.78
CA ARG A 89 -7.09 5.57 8.42
C ARG A 89 -6.72 4.27 7.70
N GLY A 90 -6.03 3.36 8.38
CA GLY A 90 -5.71 2.03 7.84
C GLY A 90 -6.97 1.24 7.45
N ILE A 91 -7.99 1.20 8.33
CA ILE A 91 -9.28 0.58 8.03
C ILE A 91 -9.97 1.25 6.83
N PHE A 92 -9.98 2.57 6.77
CA PHE A 92 -10.61 3.32 5.67
C PHE A 92 -9.97 2.99 4.33
N PHE A 93 -8.65 3.12 4.20
CA PHE A 93 -7.97 2.89 2.92
C PHE A 93 -8.00 1.41 2.51
N ALA A 94 -7.89 0.47 3.46
CA ALA A 94 -8.06 -0.95 3.14
C ALA A 94 -9.49 -1.25 2.67
N THR A 95 -10.51 -0.65 3.29
CA THR A 95 -11.91 -0.79 2.86
C THR A 95 -12.12 -0.15 1.48
N LEU A 96 -11.56 1.02 1.23
CA LEU A 96 -11.63 1.70 -0.07
C LEU A 96 -11.02 0.82 -1.16
N ASN A 97 -9.83 0.25 -0.94
CA ASN A 97 -9.19 -0.65 -1.88
C ASN A 97 -10.04 -1.90 -2.15
N ALA A 98 -10.65 -2.48 -1.11
CA ALA A 98 -11.54 -3.65 -1.26
C ALA A 98 -12.78 -3.30 -2.09
N LEU A 99 -13.37 -2.14 -1.81
CA LEU A 99 -14.55 -1.63 -2.51
C LEU A 99 -14.24 -1.35 -3.98
N LEU A 100 -13.15 -0.64 -4.28
CA LEU A 100 -12.79 -0.30 -5.65
C LEU A 100 -12.42 -1.55 -6.46
N THR A 101 -11.79 -2.54 -5.84
CA THR A 101 -11.53 -3.85 -6.45
C THR A 101 -12.83 -4.60 -6.74
N MET A 102 -13.77 -4.65 -5.78
CA MET A 102 -15.10 -5.25 -5.97
C MET A 102 -15.87 -4.60 -7.12
N LEU A 103 -15.72 -3.29 -7.29
CA LEU A 103 -16.38 -2.52 -8.35
C LEU A 103 -15.65 -2.60 -9.71
N GLY A 104 -14.50 -3.26 -9.79
CA GLY A 104 -13.68 -3.36 -11.00
C GLY A 104 -13.07 -2.02 -11.45
N ILE A 105 -12.96 -1.04 -10.54
CA ILE A 105 -12.38 0.28 -10.83
C ILE A 105 -10.85 0.21 -10.83
N ILE A 106 -10.29 -0.62 -9.94
CA ILE A 106 -8.87 -0.90 -9.87
C ILE A 106 -8.64 -2.40 -10.01
N ASP A 107 -7.47 -2.75 -10.51
CA ASP A 107 -6.90 -4.09 -10.36
C ASP A 107 -5.86 -4.04 -9.22
N GLY A 108 -5.72 -5.13 -8.46
CA GLY A 108 -4.65 -5.24 -7.45
C GLY A 108 -4.86 -4.45 -6.15
N GLY A 109 -6.04 -4.53 -5.52
CA GLY A 109 -6.27 -3.98 -4.17
C GLY A 109 -5.48 -4.65 -3.04
N THR A 110 -4.72 -5.70 -3.33
CA THR A 110 -3.94 -6.48 -2.35
C THR A 110 -2.45 -6.40 -2.62
N HIS A 111 -1.64 -6.52 -1.57
CA HIS A 111 -0.19 -6.47 -1.68
C HIS A 111 0.41 -7.78 -2.24
N CYS A 112 1.60 -7.64 -2.81
CA CYS A 112 2.40 -8.70 -3.39
C CYS A 112 2.82 -9.77 -2.35
N LYS A 113 3.02 -11.00 -2.82
CA LYS A 113 3.52 -12.15 -2.03
C LYS A 113 4.68 -12.86 -2.73
N GLY A 114 5.49 -13.60 -1.98
CA GLY A 114 6.57 -14.39 -2.58
C GLY A 114 7.54 -13.52 -3.38
N LYS A 115 7.77 -13.86 -4.66
CA LYS A 115 8.67 -13.14 -5.56
C LYS A 115 8.03 -11.95 -6.31
N GLU A 116 6.73 -11.76 -6.17
CA GLU A 116 6.01 -10.66 -6.84
C GLU A 116 6.59 -9.27 -6.58
N PRO A 117 7.11 -8.91 -5.39
CA PRO A 117 7.71 -7.59 -5.17
C PRO A 117 8.97 -7.31 -6.02
N GLU A 118 9.75 -8.34 -6.37
CA GLU A 118 10.90 -8.19 -7.25
C GLU A 118 10.46 -8.03 -8.70
N LEU A 119 9.46 -8.81 -9.13
CA LEU A 119 8.86 -8.69 -10.47
C LEU A 119 8.22 -7.32 -10.66
N CYS A 120 7.51 -6.82 -9.65
CA CYS A 120 6.94 -5.48 -9.63
C CYS A 120 8.02 -4.39 -9.83
N GLY A 121 9.19 -4.55 -9.22
CA GLY A 121 10.32 -3.64 -9.42
C GLY A 121 10.85 -3.63 -10.85
N VAL A 122 10.94 -4.81 -11.47
CA VAL A 122 11.32 -4.93 -12.88
C VAL A 122 10.31 -4.24 -13.80
N GLU A 123 9.02 -4.52 -13.62
CA GLU A 123 7.94 -3.90 -14.39
C GLU A 123 7.92 -2.37 -14.23
N LEU A 124 8.09 -1.86 -13.01
CA LEU A 124 8.20 -0.43 -12.73
C LEU A 124 9.37 0.19 -13.50
N ALA A 125 10.56 -0.40 -13.41
CA ALA A 125 11.75 0.16 -14.03
C ALA A 125 11.69 0.09 -15.57
N ASP A 126 11.12 -0.99 -16.12
CA ASP A 126 10.89 -1.13 -17.56
C ASP A 126 9.84 -0.14 -18.07
N TYR A 127 8.76 0.08 -17.33
CA TYR A 127 7.76 1.10 -17.65
C TYR A 127 8.39 2.49 -17.71
N LEU A 128 9.18 2.87 -16.69
CA LEU A 128 9.84 4.17 -16.66
C LEU A 128 10.85 4.31 -17.80
N LEU A 129 11.60 3.25 -18.11
CA LEU A 129 12.60 3.27 -19.18
C LEU A 129 11.94 3.47 -20.55
N ARG A 130 10.83 2.75 -20.82
CA ARG A 130 10.05 2.93 -22.05
C ARG A 130 9.43 4.32 -22.15
N SER A 131 8.98 4.88 -21.04
CA SER A 131 8.23 6.14 -21.01
C SER A 131 9.13 7.37 -21.07
N TYR A 132 10.32 7.32 -20.47
CA TYR A 132 11.15 8.50 -20.23
C TYR A 132 12.62 8.33 -20.69
N GLY A 133 13.03 7.12 -21.10
CA GLY A 133 14.43 6.82 -21.42
C GLY A 133 15.32 6.69 -20.18
N SER A 134 16.59 6.33 -20.37
CA SER A 134 17.52 6.00 -19.26
C SER A 134 18.27 7.21 -18.67
N ASN A 135 18.18 8.39 -19.30
CA ASN A 135 18.95 9.58 -18.91
C ASN A 135 18.18 10.55 -17.99
N VAL A 136 17.13 10.05 -17.34
CA VAL A 136 16.36 10.82 -16.35
C VAL A 136 16.82 10.50 -14.92
N SER A 137 16.60 11.46 -14.01
CA SER A 137 16.79 11.24 -12.58
C SER A 137 15.54 10.66 -11.96
N ILE A 138 15.68 9.61 -11.17
CA ILE A 138 14.59 8.96 -10.44
C ILE A 138 14.73 9.27 -8.95
N LEU A 139 13.68 9.82 -8.35
CA LEU A 139 13.53 9.88 -6.89
C LEU A 139 12.53 8.80 -6.46
N HIS A 140 13.00 7.85 -5.67
CA HIS A 140 12.18 6.81 -5.05
C HIS A 140 11.97 7.15 -3.58
N ILE A 141 10.70 7.34 -3.17
CA ILE A 141 10.33 7.69 -1.80
C ILE A 141 9.89 6.43 -1.07
N GLY A 142 10.65 6.05 -0.04
CA GLY A 142 10.50 4.81 0.73
C GLY A 142 11.34 3.67 0.13
N TYR A 143 12.33 3.17 0.87
CA TYR A 143 13.19 2.08 0.40
C TYR A 143 12.41 0.78 0.22
N HIS A 144 12.27 0.38 -1.05
CA HIS A 144 11.74 -0.92 -1.43
C HIS A 144 12.81 -1.72 -2.18
N PRO A 145 13.37 -2.81 -1.61
CA PRO A 145 14.59 -3.46 -2.15
C PRO A 145 14.42 -3.97 -3.59
N GLY A 146 13.27 -4.56 -3.92
CA GLY A 146 12.96 -5.01 -5.29
C GLY A 146 12.90 -3.86 -6.30
N HIS A 147 12.33 -2.71 -5.91
CA HIS A 147 12.23 -1.54 -6.78
C HIS A 147 13.61 -0.90 -6.98
N VAL A 148 14.32 -0.64 -5.87
CA VAL A 148 15.61 0.04 -5.91
C VAL A 148 16.62 -0.77 -6.72
N LYS A 149 16.70 -2.09 -6.50
CA LYS A 149 17.56 -2.99 -7.29
C LYS A 149 17.27 -2.89 -8.80
N ALA A 150 16.00 -2.91 -9.18
CA ALA A 150 15.61 -2.81 -10.59
C ALA A 150 15.91 -1.42 -11.18
N LEU A 151 15.64 -0.35 -10.44
CA LEU A 151 15.89 1.03 -10.87
C LEU A 151 17.39 1.30 -11.08
N VAL A 152 18.25 0.94 -10.13
CA VAL A 152 19.71 1.17 -10.27
C VAL A 152 20.33 0.37 -11.40
N SER A 153 19.69 -0.74 -11.82
CA SER A 153 20.16 -1.53 -12.97
C SER A 153 19.87 -0.88 -14.33
N ARG A 154 18.93 0.08 -14.40
CA ARG A 154 18.44 0.69 -15.65
C ARG A 154 18.72 2.18 -15.76
N PHE A 155 18.90 2.86 -14.63
CA PHE A 155 19.06 4.30 -14.55
C PHE A 155 20.38 4.66 -13.86
N ARG A 156 21.04 5.71 -14.36
CA ARG A 156 22.30 6.20 -13.79
C ARG A 156 22.10 7.03 -12.52
N ASN A 157 21.01 7.81 -12.47
CA ASN A 157 20.73 8.77 -11.40
C ASN A 157 19.51 8.31 -10.60
N VAL A 158 19.73 7.55 -9.53
CA VAL A 158 18.67 7.08 -8.63
C VAL A 158 18.93 7.60 -7.22
N TYR A 159 17.96 8.30 -6.67
CA TYR A 159 17.93 8.81 -5.31
C TYR A 159 16.86 8.07 -4.53
N VAL A 160 17.17 7.62 -3.32
CA VAL A 160 16.24 6.87 -2.49
C VAL A 160 16.14 7.55 -1.14
N THR A 161 14.93 7.94 -0.75
CA THR A 161 14.66 8.45 0.59
C THR A 161 13.93 7.43 1.44
N ASP A 162 14.06 7.51 2.76
CA ASP A 162 13.24 6.72 3.69
C ASP A 162 12.92 7.49 4.98
N LEU A 163 11.84 7.13 5.65
CA LEU A 163 11.49 7.69 6.96
C LEU A 163 12.16 6.89 8.11
N ASN A 164 12.48 5.63 7.87
CA ASN A 164 13.06 4.73 8.85
C ASN A 164 14.55 5.05 9.07
N LYS A 165 14.86 5.57 10.26
CA LYS A 165 16.21 5.92 10.70
C LYS A 165 17.20 4.75 10.66
N ASP A 166 16.71 3.52 10.80
CA ASP A 166 17.57 2.33 10.72
C ASP A 166 18.01 2.03 9.29
N VAL A 167 17.37 2.64 8.29
CA VAL A 167 17.67 2.46 6.86
C VAL A 167 18.47 3.63 6.30
N ILE A 168 18.17 4.85 6.77
CA ILE A 168 18.88 6.08 6.39
C ILE A 168 20.39 5.93 6.62
N GLY A 169 21.18 6.40 5.66
CA GLY A 169 22.65 6.35 5.68
C GLY A 169 23.25 5.04 5.16
N LYS A 170 22.47 3.95 5.06
CA LYS A 170 22.94 2.68 4.48
C LYS A 170 23.11 2.80 2.98
N VAL A 171 24.08 2.05 2.44
CA VAL A 171 24.26 1.89 0.99
C VAL A 171 23.63 0.56 0.57
N LYS A 172 22.69 0.62 -0.38
CA LYS A 172 21.98 -0.53 -0.94
C LYS A 172 22.07 -0.48 -2.46
N TYR A 173 22.54 -1.57 -3.07
CA TYR A 173 22.74 -1.66 -4.52
C TYR A 173 23.53 -0.49 -5.13
N GLY A 174 24.50 0.06 -4.37
CA GLY A 174 25.35 1.17 -4.80
C GLY A 174 24.77 2.58 -4.58
N VAL A 175 23.54 2.71 -4.08
CA VAL A 175 22.94 4.02 -3.74
C VAL A 175 22.84 4.19 -2.22
N ARG A 176 23.14 5.40 -1.75
CA ARG A 176 22.93 5.77 -0.34
C ARG A 176 21.48 6.17 -0.12
N ILE A 177 20.85 5.60 0.91
CA ILE A 177 19.50 5.97 1.32
C ILE A 177 19.61 7.23 2.18
N ILE A 178 18.85 8.26 1.81
CA ILE A 178 18.92 9.60 2.40
C ILE A 178 17.68 9.96 3.21
#